data_AF-A0A3C0JJ86-F1
#
_entry.id   AF-A0A3C0JJ86-F1
#
_cell.length_a   1.000
_cell.length_b   1.000
_cell.length_c   1.000
_cell.angle_alpha   90.00
_cell.angle_beta   90.00
_cell.angle_gamma   90.00
#
_symmetry.space_group_name_H-M   'P 1'
#
loop_
_entity.id
_entity.type
_entity.pdbx_description
1 polymer ?
#
loop_
_entity_poly.entity_id
_entity_poly.type
_entity_poly.pdbx_seq_one_letter_code
_entity_poly.pdbx_strand_id
1 'polypeptide(L)'
;KVLKIAKEPISMGTPIGDDEDSSLGDFIEDANAVSPVDSATIESLRESTQEVLAGLTAREAKVIRMRFGINMNTDHTLEEVGKQFDVTRERIRQIEAKALRKLRHPSRTEHLRSFIDTSE
;
A
#
# COMPACT_ATOMS: atom_id res chain seq x y z
N LYS A 1 18.19 17.45 28.41
CA LYS A 1 16.86 17.34 27.77
C LYS A 1 15.98 18.60 27.94
N VAL A 2 16.10 19.38 29.03
CA VAL A 2 15.32 20.61 29.26
C VAL A 2 15.69 21.77 28.32
N LEU A 3 16.97 21.92 27.96
CA LEU A 3 17.48 23.01 27.10
C LEU A 3 16.97 23.00 25.64
N LYS A 4 16.46 21.87 25.12
CA LYS A 4 15.90 21.81 23.75
C LYS A 4 14.46 22.35 23.68
N ILE A 5 13.73 22.34 24.79
CA ILE A 5 12.31 22.72 24.86
C ILE A 5 12.16 24.23 25.13
N ALA A 6 13.16 24.86 25.74
CA ALA A 6 13.14 26.28 26.09
C ALA A 6 13.48 27.23 24.92
N LYS A 7 13.58 26.74 23.68
CA LYS A 7 13.84 27.58 22.51
C LYS A 7 12.53 28.06 21.92
N GLU A 8 12.44 29.35 21.65
CA GLU A 8 11.29 29.93 20.94
C GLU A 8 11.28 29.49 19.47
N PRO A 9 10.08 29.29 18.88
CA PRO A 9 9.95 28.95 17.47
C PRO A 9 10.46 30.10 16.59
N ILE A 10 11.10 29.75 15.48
CA ILE A 10 11.63 30.72 14.52
C ILE A 10 10.51 31.09 13.52
N SER A 11 10.45 32.35 13.14
CA SER A 11 9.49 32.81 12.12
C SER A 11 9.81 32.21 10.75
N MET A 12 8.79 31.74 10.04
CA MET A 12 8.90 31.23 8.67
C MET A 12 9.31 32.32 7.67
N GLY A 13 8.97 33.58 7.95
CA GLY A 13 9.35 34.73 7.12
C GLY A 13 10.74 35.29 7.44
N THR A 14 11.55 34.59 8.24
CA THR A 14 12.93 35.00 8.50
C THR A 14 13.71 34.96 7.18
N PRO A 15 14.29 36.06 6.70
CA PRO A 15 15.07 36.07 5.47
C PRO A 15 16.31 35.18 5.64
N ILE A 16 16.72 34.51 4.57
CA ILE A 16 17.84 33.58 4.58
C ILE A 16 18.79 33.87 3.41
N GLY A 17 20.07 34.09 3.72
CA GLY A 17 21.07 34.51 2.73
C GLY A 17 20.99 36.01 2.39
N ASP A 18 21.71 36.40 1.33
CA ASP A 18 21.77 37.77 0.81
C ASP A 18 20.68 38.05 -0.26
N ASP A 19 19.91 37.04 -0.66
CA ASP A 19 18.79 37.18 -1.60
C ASP A 19 17.55 37.65 -0.84
N GLU A 20 17.10 38.88 -1.12
CA GLU A 20 15.98 39.53 -0.42
C GLU A 20 14.63 38.80 -0.58
N ASP A 21 14.51 37.89 -1.55
CA ASP A 21 13.28 37.15 -1.85
C ASP A 21 13.20 35.77 -1.19
N SER A 22 14.27 35.30 -0.53
CA SER A 22 14.31 33.95 0.06
C SER A 22 14.03 33.98 1.56
N SER A 23 12.99 33.25 1.99
CA SER A 23 12.62 33.09 3.38
C SER A 23 12.88 31.67 3.89
N LEU A 24 13.03 31.51 5.20
CA LEU A 24 13.23 30.20 5.84
C LEU A 24 12.14 29.19 5.46
N GLY A 25 10.91 29.67 5.24
CA GLY A 25 9.78 28.84 4.85
C GLY A 25 9.91 28.19 3.48
N ASP A 26 10.64 28.80 2.55
CA ASP A 26 10.82 28.29 1.20
C ASP A 26 11.68 27.01 1.15
N PHE A 27 12.38 26.69 2.24
CA PHE A 27 13.23 25.52 2.38
C PHE A 27 12.58 24.39 3.21
N ILE A 28 11.37 24.60 3.72
CA ILE A 28 10.65 23.56 4.46
C ILE A 28 9.83 22.74 3.45
N GLU A 29 10.32 21.54 3.15
CA GLU A 29 9.58 20.59 2.33
C GLU A 29 8.32 20.08 3.04
N ASP A 30 7.26 19.82 2.27
CA ASP A 30 6.11 19.10 2.79
C ASP A 30 6.42 17.60 2.84
N ALA A 31 6.82 17.13 4.02
CA ALA A 31 7.09 15.71 4.27
C ALA A 31 5.83 14.81 4.11
N ASN A 32 4.63 15.38 4.02
CA ASN A 32 3.40 14.62 3.77
C ASN A 32 3.00 14.60 2.29
N ALA A 33 3.69 15.34 1.44
CA ALA A 33 3.40 15.35 0.01
C ALA A 33 3.73 13.98 -0.60
N VAL A 34 2.74 13.39 -1.27
CA VAL A 34 2.93 12.13 -1.99
C VAL A 34 3.72 12.39 -3.27
N SER A 35 4.84 11.71 -3.44
CA SER A 35 5.64 11.78 -4.67
C SER A 35 4.82 11.30 -5.87
N PRO A 36 4.82 12.04 -7.00
CA PRO A 36 4.15 11.59 -8.22
C PRO A 36 4.64 10.23 -8.73
N VAL A 37 5.93 9.93 -8.50
CA VAL A 37 6.53 8.64 -8.86
C VAL A 37 5.94 7.54 -7.97
N ASP A 38 5.85 7.77 -6.66
CA ASP A 38 5.28 6.80 -5.72
C ASP A 38 3.78 6.57 -5.99
N SER A 39 3.05 7.63 -6.34
CA SER A 39 1.65 7.50 -6.75
C SER A 39 1.51 6.64 -8.00
N ALA A 40 2.39 6.82 -9.00
CA ALA A 40 2.37 6.04 -10.24
C ALA A 40 2.75 4.57 -10.00
N THR A 41 3.70 4.28 -9.11
CA THR A 41 4.08 2.91 -8.76
C THR A 41 2.97 2.19 -7.99
N ILE A 42 2.28 2.88 -7.08
CA ILE A 42 1.10 2.34 -6.37
C ILE A 42 -0.03 2.00 -7.34
N GLU A 43 -0.34 2.87 -8.31
CA GLU A 43 -1.38 2.57 -9.29
C GLU A 43 -0.96 1.41 -10.21
N SER A 44 0.30 1.38 -10.64
CA SER A 44 0.85 0.26 -11.43
C SER A 44 0.78 -1.08 -10.68
N LEU A 45 1.05 -1.07 -9.37
CA LEU A 45 0.91 -2.24 -8.50
C LEU A 45 -0.56 -2.68 -8.41
N ARG A 46 -1.49 -1.72 -8.31
CA ARG A 46 -2.92 -2.00 -8.27
C ARG A 46 -3.40 -2.66 -9.57
N GLU A 47 -2.97 -2.18 -10.73
CA GLU A 47 -3.30 -2.78 -12.02
C GLU A 47 -2.72 -4.19 -12.13
N SER A 48 -1.43 -4.35 -11.83
CA SER A 48 -0.72 -5.64 -11.88
C SER A 48 -1.37 -6.68 -10.95
N THR A 49 -1.77 -6.28 -9.74
CA THR A 49 -2.48 -7.18 -8.82
C THR A 49 -3.86 -7.56 -9.34
N GLN A 50 -4.58 -6.66 -10.01
CA GLN A 50 -5.86 -6.98 -10.64
C GLN A 50 -5.72 -8.01 -11.77
N GLU A 51 -4.72 -7.85 -12.64
CA GLU A 51 -4.44 -8.78 -13.73
C GLU A 51 -4.09 -10.18 -13.21
N VAL A 52 -3.21 -10.24 -12.20
CA VAL A 52 -2.81 -11.51 -11.59
C VAL A 52 -4.00 -12.21 -10.90
N LEU A 53 -4.88 -11.45 -10.25
CA LEU A 53 -6.12 -11.99 -9.67
C LEU A 53 -7.14 -12.42 -10.73
N ALA A 54 -7.14 -11.80 -11.92
CA ALA A 54 -7.99 -12.24 -13.04
C ALA A 54 -7.60 -13.64 -13.56
N GLY A 55 -6.35 -14.07 -13.36
CA GLY A 55 -5.89 -15.42 -13.66
C GLY A 55 -6.33 -16.50 -12.65
N LEU A 56 -7.02 -16.14 -11.56
CA LEU A 56 -7.63 -17.08 -10.62
C LEU A 56 -9.08 -17.41 -11.01
N THR A 57 -9.65 -18.45 -10.42
CA THR A 57 -11.09 -18.67 -10.57
C THR A 57 -11.87 -17.55 -9.88
N ALA A 58 -13.06 -17.21 -10.37
CA ALA A 58 -13.89 -16.14 -9.79
C ALA A 58 -14.09 -16.27 -8.27
N ARG A 59 -14.21 -17.52 -7.78
CA ARG A 59 -14.32 -17.82 -6.34
C ARG A 59 -13.03 -17.54 -5.57
N GLU A 60 -11.88 -17.97 -6.11
CA GLU A 60 -10.56 -17.70 -5.50
C GLU A 60 -10.25 -16.20 -5.49
N ALA A 61 -10.47 -15.51 -6.62
CA ALA A 61 -10.25 -14.07 -6.74
C ALA A 61 -11.12 -13.28 -5.75
N LYS A 62 -12.40 -13.63 -5.62
CA LYS A 62 -13.32 -12.96 -4.68
C LYS A 62 -12.94 -13.21 -3.22
N VAL A 63 -12.54 -14.44 -2.85
CA VAL A 63 -12.02 -14.73 -1.49
C VAL A 63 -10.78 -13.89 -1.20
N ILE A 64 -9.81 -13.82 -2.11
CA ILE A 64 -8.60 -13.02 -1.91
C ILE A 64 -8.92 -11.52 -1.82
N ARG A 65 -9.75 -10.99 -2.72
CA ARG A 65 -10.16 -9.57 -2.66
C ARG A 65 -10.81 -9.20 -1.34
N MET A 66 -11.73 -10.04 -0.84
CA MET A 66 -12.38 -9.81 0.45
C MET A 66 -11.42 -9.92 1.63
N ARG A 67 -10.51 -10.91 1.62
CA ARG A 67 -9.57 -11.14 2.72
C ARG A 67 -8.55 -10.02 2.88
N PHE A 68 -8.18 -9.34 1.79
CA PHE A 68 -7.15 -8.29 1.77
C PHE A 68 -7.69 -6.88 1.46
N GLY A 69 -9.01 -6.71 1.36
CA GLY A 69 -9.62 -5.40 1.07
C GLY A 69 -9.36 -4.86 -0.34
N ILE A 70 -8.96 -5.71 -1.29
CA ILE A 70 -8.60 -5.25 -2.65
C ILE A 70 -9.86 -4.82 -3.40
N ASN A 71 -9.92 -3.54 -3.78
CA ASN A 71 -11.11 -2.89 -4.34
C ASN A 71 -12.33 -2.95 -3.40
N MET A 72 -12.09 -2.95 -2.08
CA MET A 72 -13.12 -2.92 -1.05
C MET A 72 -12.75 -1.90 0.03
N ASN A 73 -13.74 -1.41 0.77
CA ASN A 73 -13.50 -0.42 1.83
C ASN A 73 -12.78 -1.02 3.04
N THR A 74 -12.95 -2.32 3.29
CA THR A 74 -12.39 -3.03 4.44
C THR A 74 -12.02 -4.47 4.08
N ASP A 75 -11.02 -5.01 4.77
CA ASP A 75 -10.74 -6.44 4.80
C ASP A 75 -11.81 -7.20 5.61
N HIS A 76 -11.93 -8.49 5.32
CA HIS A 76 -12.90 -9.37 5.98
C HIS A 76 -12.19 -10.57 6.61
N THR A 77 -12.69 -11.00 7.76
CA THR A 77 -12.21 -12.20 8.45
C THR A 77 -12.63 -13.48 7.71
N LEU A 78 -11.96 -14.59 7.99
CA LEU A 78 -12.32 -15.90 7.42
C LEU A 78 -13.77 -16.31 7.71
N GLU A 79 -14.32 -15.88 8.86
CA GLU A 79 -15.69 -16.20 9.25
C GLU A 79 -16.70 -15.36 8.46
N GLU A 80 -16.46 -14.07 8.29
CA GLU A 80 -17.33 -13.19 7.50
C GLU A 80 -17.35 -13.59 6.02
N VAL A 81 -16.19 -13.93 5.46
CA VAL A 81 -16.11 -14.49 4.11
C VAL A 81 -16.85 -15.83 4.06
N GLY A 82 -16.70 -16.68 5.09
CA GLY A 82 -17.43 -17.96 5.18
C GLY A 82 -18.94 -17.78 5.13
N LYS A 83 -19.48 -16.81 5.89
CA LYS A 83 -20.90 -16.45 5.91
C LYS A 83 -21.39 -15.98 4.53
N GLN A 84 -20.63 -15.16 3.81
CA GLN A 84 -21.03 -14.70 2.47
C GLN A 84 -21.01 -15.79 1.39
N PHE A 85 -20.13 -16.78 1.54
CA PHE A 85 -20.01 -17.89 0.59
C PHE A 85 -20.79 -19.14 1.00
N ASP A 86 -21.53 -19.07 2.09
CA ASP A 86 -22.26 -20.18 2.72
C ASP A 86 -21.37 -21.43 2.91
N VAL A 87 -20.16 -21.22 3.45
CA VAL A 87 -19.19 -22.28 3.72
C VAL A 87 -18.51 -22.10 5.06
N THR A 88 -17.91 -23.17 5.56
CA THR A 88 -17.16 -23.14 6.81
C THR A 88 -15.93 -22.26 6.72
N ARG A 89 -15.52 -21.71 7.87
CA ARG A 89 -14.26 -20.97 8.03
C ARG A 89 -13.06 -21.73 7.46
N GLU A 90 -12.95 -23.02 7.76
CA GLU A 90 -11.84 -23.85 7.28
C GLU A 90 -11.87 -24.01 5.76
N ARG A 91 -13.07 -24.03 5.15
CA ARG A 91 -13.17 -24.06 3.68
C ARG A 91 -12.62 -22.79 3.04
N ILE A 92 -12.87 -21.62 3.61
CA ILE A 92 -12.26 -20.37 3.14
C ILE A 92 -10.74 -20.41 3.29
N ARG A 93 -10.22 -20.89 4.43
CA ARG A 93 -8.77 -21.04 4.65
C ARG A 93 -8.11 -21.93 3.58
N GLN A 94 -8.76 -23.03 3.20
CA GLN A 94 -8.28 -23.91 2.14
C GLN A 94 -8.27 -23.23 0.76
N ILE A 95 -9.32 -22.46 0.44
CA ILE A 95 -9.40 -21.72 -0.82
C ILE A 95 -8.30 -20.65 -0.88
N GLU A 96 -8.08 -19.92 0.22
CA GLU A 96 -7.01 -18.93 0.34
C GLU A 96 -5.63 -19.56 0.13
N ALA A 97 -5.32 -20.65 0.84
CA ALA A 97 -4.06 -21.37 0.69
C ALA A 97 -3.84 -21.86 -0.74
N LYS A 98 -4.90 -22.38 -1.39
CA LYS A 98 -4.84 -22.84 -2.78
C LYS A 98 -4.60 -21.69 -3.76
N ALA A 99 -5.28 -20.56 -3.56
CA ALA A 99 -5.11 -19.37 -4.38
C ALA A 99 -3.69 -18.80 -4.23
N LEU A 100 -3.20 -18.63 -3.00
CA LEU A 100 -1.83 -18.18 -2.73
C LEU A 100 -0.79 -19.12 -3.35
N ARG A 101 -1.01 -20.44 -3.30
CA ARG A 101 -0.12 -21.41 -3.96
C ARG A 101 -0.06 -21.20 -5.48
N LYS A 102 -1.20 -20.89 -6.13
CA LYS A 102 -1.24 -20.57 -7.57
C LYS A 102 -0.54 -19.25 -7.87
N LEU A 103 -0.74 -18.24 -7.03
CA LEU A 103 -0.12 -16.93 -7.18
C LEU A 103 1.40 -16.97 -7.02
N ARG A 104 1.93 -17.88 -6.19
CA ARG A 104 3.37 -18.10 -6.01
C ARG A 104 4.06 -18.79 -7.19
N HIS A 105 3.31 -19.28 -8.19
CA HIS A 105 3.91 -19.92 -9.35
C HIS A 105 4.72 -18.90 -10.19
N PRO A 106 5.96 -19.21 -10.64
CA PRO A 106 6.85 -18.25 -11.30
C PRO A 106 6.20 -17.44 -12.42
N SER A 107 5.38 -18.09 -13.25
CA SER A 107 4.68 -17.44 -14.38
C SER A 107 3.71 -16.33 -13.98
N ARG A 108 3.28 -16.26 -12.71
CA ARG A 108 2.39 -15.22 -12.19
C ARG A 108 3.13 -14.28 -11.23
N THR A 109 4.12 -14.81 -10.53
CA THR A 109 4.97 -14.07 -9.59
C THR A 109 5.90 -13.08 -10.30
N GLU A 110 6.29 -13.33 -11.55
CA GLU A 110 7.20 -12.46 -12.31
C GLU A 110 6.71 -11.01 -12.40
N HIS A 111 5.42 -10.81 -12.69
CA HIS A 111 4.79 -9.48 -12.74
C HIS A 111 4.83 -8.76 -11.38
N LEU A 112 4.64 -9.49 -10.28
CA LEU A 112 4.58 -8.92 -8.93
C LEU A 112 5.97 -8.77 -8.28
N ARG A 113 6.98 -9.50 -8.76
CA ARG A 113 8.33 -9.45 -8.20
C ARG A 113 9.01 -8.11 -8.43
N SER A 114 8.72 -7.45 -9.54
CA SER A 114 9.27 -6.13 -9.88
C SER A 114 8.92 -5.05 -8.85
N PHE A 115 7.84 -5.24 -8.08
CA PHE A 115 7.39 -4.32 -7.04
C PHE A 115 7.98 -4.61 -5.65
N ILE A 116 8.71 -5.72 -5.49
CA ILE A 116 9.42 -6.02 -4.25
C ILE A 116 10.79 -5.37 -4.38
N ASP A 117 10.95 -4.18 -3.81
CA ASP A 117 12.27 -3.56 -3.72
C ASP A 117 13.11 -4.39 -2.74
N THR A 118 14.05 -5.18 -3.27
CA THR A 118 14.98 -6.00 -2.48
C THR A 118 16.13 -5.20 -1.88
N SER A 119 16.03 -3.87 -1.85
CA SER A 119 16.99 -3.01 -1.16
C SER A 119 16.72 -2.94 0.35
N GLU A 120 17.11 -4.00 1.05
CA GLU A 120 17.51 -3.96 2.47
C GLU A 120 18.96 -4.44 2.61
#